data_AF-K1QAQ1-F1
#
_entry.id   AF-K1QAQ1-F1
#
_cell.length_a   1.000
_cell.length_b   1.000
_cell.length_c   1.000
_cell.angle_alpha   90.00
_cell.angle_beta   90.00
_cell.angle_gamma   90.00
#
_symmetry.space_group_name_H-M   'P 1'
#
loop_
_entity.id
_entity.type
_entity.pdbx_description
1 polymer ?
#
loop_
_entity_poly.entity_id
_entity_poly.type
_entity_poly.pdbx_seq_one_letter_code
_entity_poly.pdbx_strand_id
1 'polypeptide(L)'
;MEEKYQKKFVKVWNKLCEIKESSADTGRPSQRKFRYTGTRYPEINKKIEKFVNKKKCFPDYNDIRDIIVSANNSRALHLKGSAIDRLAREAFSDVGDQLQKRREEDFKYTFLGHLPRDTKIVRNEDDPAYEDKSLQLKLEENKKVSRIRLNAVIEKFVEKQDKRGSDKMELEHSAGNPFIKQAFEVKIKGASLSAM
;
A
#
# COMPACT_ATOMS: atom_id res chain seq x y z
N MET A 1 5.45 -17.88 -21.99
CA MET A 1 6.18 -19.17 -21.81
C MET A 1 7.00 -19.18 -20.53
N GLU A 2 7.79 -18.14 -20.25
CA GLU A 2 8.63 -18.03 -19.05
C GLU A 2 7.89 -18.24 -17.72
N GLU A 3 6.79 -17.51 -17.47
CA GLU A 3 6.00 -17.63 -16.23
C GLU A 3 5.54 -19.07 -15.95
N LYS A 4 5.15 -19.81 -16.99
CA LYS A 4 4.75 -21.21 -16.89
C LYS A 4 5.90 -22.08 -16.38
N TYR A 5 7.12 -21.83 -16.84
CA TYR A 5 8.31 -22.55 -16.39
C TYR A 5 8.72 -22.14 -14.99
N GLN A 6 8.65 -20.86 -14.63
CA GLN A 6 8.89 -20.39 -13.26
C GLN A 6 7.92 -21.04 -12.26
N LYS A 7 6.62 -21.12 -12.59
CA LYS A 7 5.63 -21.82 -11.76
C LYS A 7 5.95 -23.31 -11.61
N LYS A 8 6.38 -23.97 -12.69
CA LYS A 8 6.82 -25.38 -12.63
C LYS A 8 8.08 -25.55 -11.77
N PHE A 9 9.05 -24.64 -11.91
CA PHE A 9 10.28 -24.62 -11.11
C PHE A 9 9.96 -24.54 -9.61
N VAL A 10 9.10 -23.61 -9.19
CA VAL A 10 8.69 -23.48 -7.78
C VAL A 10 8.00 -24.75 -7.26
N LYS A 11 7.17 -25.40 -8.08
CA LYS A 11 6.56 -26.68 -7.71
C LYS A 11 7.59 -27.78 -7.46
N VAL A 12 8.57 -27.91 -8.36
CA VAL A 12 9.66 -28.89 -8.22
C VAL A 12 10.53 -28.57 -7.01
N TRP A 13 10.86 -27.30 -6.79
CA TRP A 13 11.61 -26.84 -5.62
C TRP A 13 10.92 -27.23 -4.31
N ASN A 14 9.62 -26.93 -4.17
CA ASN A 14 8.86 -27.31 -2.98
C ASN A 14 8.86 -28.82 -2.78
N LYS A 15 8.69 -29.60 -3.85
CA LYS A 15 8.71 -31.06 -3.76
C LYS A 15 10.07 -31.61 -3.33
N LEU A 16 11.15 -30.98 -3.76
CA LEU A 16 12.51 -31.32 -3.37
C LEU A 16 12.76 -30.99 -1.89
N CYS A 17 12.27 -29.85 -1.39
CA CYS A 17 12.31 -29.51 0.03
C CYS A 17 11.54 -30.51 0.90
N GLU A 18 10.35 -30.95 0.46
CA GLU A 18 9.56 -31.98 1.15
C GLU A 18 10.34 -33.30 1.27
N ILE A 19 10.94 -33.78 0.19
CA ILE A 19 11.69 -35.05 0.16
C ILE A 19 12.95 -34.97 1.05
N LYS A 20 13.57 -33.79 1.15
CA LYS A 20 14.77 -33.56 1.97
C LYS A 20 14.47 -33.12 3.41
N GLU A 21 13.20 -33.11 3.83
CA GLU A 21 12.76 -32.63 5.14
C GLU A 21 13.33 -31.24 5.49
N SER A 22 13.47 -30.39 4.49
CA SER A 22 14.12 -29.08 4.58
C SER A 22 13.10 -27.95 4.40
N SER A 23 13.37 -26.78 4.97
CA SER A 23 12.52 -25.60 4.78
C SER A 23 12.53 -25.15 3.31
N ALA A 24 11.37 -24.74 2.80
CA ALA A 24 11.24 -24.11 1.48
C ALA A 24 11.61 -22.61 1.51
N ASP A 25 12.08 -22.10 2.65
CA ASP A 25 12.55 -20.72 2.79
C ASP A 25 13.74 -20.46 1.86
N THR A 26 13.67 -19.35 1.11
CA THR A 26 14.70 -18.96 0.15
C THR A 26 15.61 -17.85 0.69
N GLY A 27 15.44 -17.49 1.97
CA GLY A 27 16.26 -16.50 2.66
C GLY A 27 15.95 -15.06 2.24
N ARG A 28 14.82 -14.82 1.58
CA ARG A 28 14.44 -13.50 1.08
C ARG A 28 14.24 -12.51 2.23
N PRO A 29 14.54 -11.22 2.05
CA PRO A 29 14.25 -10.20 3.06
C PRO A 29 12.79 -10.22 3.52
N SER A 30 11.85 -10.50 2.61
CA SER A 30 10.41 -10.64 2.92
C SER A 30 10.05 -11.83 3.82
N GLN A 31 10.85 -12.91 3.81
CA GLN A 31 10.64 -14.11 4.63
C GLN A 31 11.18 -13.97 6.06
N ARG A 32 12.10 -13.03 6.28
CA ARG A 32 12.67 -12.76 7.60
C ARG A 32 11.59 -12.29 8.59
N LYS A 33 11.70 -12.79 9.83
CA LYS A 33 10.82 -12.40 10.93
C LYS A 33 10.93 -10.89 11.18
N PHE A 34 9.81 -10.19 11.10
CA PHE A 34 9.69 -8.79 11.46
C PHE A 34 9.89 -8.61 12.97
N ARG A 35 10.75 -7.66 13.34
CA ARG A 35 11.01 -7.27 14.74
C ARG A 35 10.73 -5.79 14.88
N TYR A 36 10.12 -5.38 15.98
CA TYR A 36 9.72 -4.01 16.22
C TYR A 36 10.00 -3.62 17.66
N THR A 37 10.80 -2.58 17.84
CA THR A 37 11.22 -2.03 19.13
C THR A 37 11.03 -0.52 19.21
N GLY A 38 10.05 0.02 18.48
CA GLY A 38 9.85 1.47 18.35
C GLY A 38 9.20 2.11 19.58
N THR A 39 8.34 1.39 20.32
CA THR A 39 7.69 1.94 21.51
C THR A 39 8.45 1.61 22.79
N ARG A 40 8.24 2.43 23.82
CA ARG A 40 8.74 2.19 25.20
C ARG A 40 8.07 1.00 25.89
N TYR A 41 6.99 0.45 25.33
CA TYR A 41 6.18 -0.61 25.93
C TYR A 41 6.44 -1.95 25.21
N PRO A 42 7.21 -2.88 25.81
CA PRO A 42 7.49 -4.18 25.21
C PRO A 42 6.22 -5.00 24.89
N GLU A 43 5.14 -4.76 25.62
CA GLU A 43 3.80 -5.31 25.41
C GLU A 43 3.29 -5.04 23.99
N ILE A 44 3.33 -3.76 23.62
CA ILE A 44 2.83 -3.24 22.37
C ILE A 44 3.73 -3.75 21.24
N ASN A 45 5.04 -3.64 21.44
CA ASN A 45 6.04 -4.15 20.51
C ASN A 45 5.80 -5.61 20.14
N LYS A 46 5.65 -6.50 21.13
CA LYS A 46 5.37 -7.94 20.90
C LYS A 46 4.04 -8.19 20.19
N LYS A 47 2.99 -7.42 20.48
CA LYS A 47 1.70 -7.59 19.79
C LYS A 47 1.77 -7.13 18.34
N ILE A 48 2.43 -6.00 18.06
CA ILE A 48 2.67 -5.51 16.68
C ILE A 48 3.51 -6.53 15.90
N GLU A 49 4.61 -7.02 16.46
CA GLU A 49 5.42 -8.07 15.84
C GLU A 49 4.60 -9.30 15.50
N LYS A 50 3.78 -9.79 16.44
CA LYS A 50 2.94 -10.96 16.24
C LYS A 50 1.92 -10.73 15.13
N PHE A 51 1.31 -9.55 15.09
CA PHE A 51 0.32 -9.20 14.07
C PHE A 51 0.93 -9.20 12.67
N VAL A 52 2.05 -8.47 12.48
CA VAL A 52 2.71 -8.33 11.18
C VAL A 52 3.26 -9.67 10.69
N ASN A 53 3.89 -10.46 11.56
CA ASN A 53 4.41 -11.78 11.18
C ASN A 53 3.31 -12.80 10.85
N LYS A 54 2.14 -12.69 11.50
CA LYS A 54 1.00 -13.60 11.28
C LYS A 54 0.22 -13.25 10.02
N LYS A 55 -0.23 -12.00 9.89
CA LYS A 55 -1.03 -11.57 8.72
C LYS A 55 -0.19 -11.42 7.46
N LYS A 56 1.11 -11.10 7.59
CA LYS A 56 2.03 -10.81 6.48
C LYS A 56 1.49 -9.74 5.51
N CYS A 57 0.65 -8.83 5.99
CA CYS A 57 0.09 -7.71 5.23
C CYS A 57 0.61 -6.38 5.79
N PHE A 58 0.46 -5.32 5.00
CA PHE A 58 0.71 -3.96 5.48
C PHE A 58 -0.46 -3.55 6.38
N PRO A 59 -0.23 -3.20 7.66
CA PRO A 59 -1.29 -2.79 8.58
C PRO A 59 -1.85 -1.42 8.18
N ASP A 60 -3.12 -1.16 8.47
CA ASP A 60 -3.63 0.21 8.45
C ASP A 60 -3.42 0.92 9.80
N TYR A 61 -3.81 2.19 9.90
CA TYR A 61 -3.72 2.94 11.15
C TYR A 61 -4.59 2.34 12.26
N ASN A 62 -5.78 1.86 11.92
CA ASN A 62 -6.73 1.32 12.89
C ASN A 62 -6.26 -0.02 13.45
N ASP A 63 -5.68 -0.89 12.62
CA ASP A 63 -5.02 -2.14 13.02
C ASP A 63 -3.99 -1.86 14.13
N ILE A 64 -3.11 -0.87 13.94
CA ILE A 64 -2.08 -0.50 14.93
C ILE A 64 -2.72 0.10 16.18
N ARG A 65 -3.68 1.00 16.02
CA ARG A 65 -4.39 1.63 17.14
C ARG A 65 -5.11 0.59 18.00
N ASP A 66 -5.83 -0.35 17.40
CA ASP A 66 -6.58 -1.39 18.08
C ASP A 66 -5.65 -2.37 18.83
N ILE A 67 -4.47 -2.65 18.27
CA ILE A 67 -3.43 -3.42 18.97
C ILE A 67 -2.96 -2.68 20.23
N ILE A 68 -2.76 -1.35 20.15
CA ILE A 68 -2.33 -0.53 21.28
C ILE A 68 -3.44 -0.45 22.34
N VAL A 69 -4.69 -0.23 21.95
CA VAL A 69 -5.85 -0.25 22.87
C VAL A 69 -5.95 -1.60 23.56
N SER A 70 -5.85 -2.70 22.80
CA SER A 70 -5.87 -4.05 23.34
C SER A 70 -4.71 -4.28 24.32
N ALA A 71 -3.49 -3.82 24.02
CA ALA A 71 -2.33 -3.92 24.91
C ALA A 71 -2.52 -3.11 26.20
N ASN A 72 -3.02 -1.88 26.09
CA ASN A 72 -3.32 -0.98 27.20
C ASN A 72 -4.31 -1.63 28.18
N ASN A 73 -5.38 -2.23 27.67
CA ASN A 73 -6.40 -2.90 28.48
C ASN A 73 -5.89 -4.22 29.08
N SER A 74 -5.07 -4.98 28.35
CA SER A 74 -4.56 -6.28 28.81
C SER A 74 -3.54 -6.16 29.95
N ARG A 75 -2.73 -5.09 29.94
CA ARG A 75 -1.60 -4.91 30.87
C ARG A 75 -1.77 -3.69 31.80
N ALA A 76 -2.95 -3.09 31.81
CA ALA A 76 -3.26 -1.88 32.58
C ALA A 76 -2.17 -0.80 32.45
N LEU A 77 -1.84 -0.41 31.22
CA LEU A 77 -0.82 0.64 30.98
C LEU A 77 -1.32 2.06 31.30
N HIS A 78 -2.62 2.20 31.64
CA HIS A 78 -3.28 3.45 32.03
C HIS A 78 -3.10 4.61 31.04
N LEU A 79 -2.93 4.31 29.75
CA LEU A 79 -2.83 5.31 28.70
C LEU A 79 -4.22 5.92 28.43
N LYS A 80 -4.28 7.26 28.39
CA LYS A 80 -5.47 8.02 27.98
C LYS A 80 -5.64 7.98 26.45
N GLY A 81 -6.86 8.21 25.95
CA GLY A 81 -7.17 8.16 24.52
C GLY A 81 -6.24 9.01 23.63
N SER A 82 -5.97 10.27 24.01
CA SER A 82 -5.06 11.13 23.25
C SER A 82 -3.61 10.62 23.20
N ALA A 83 -3.15 9.98 24.27
CA ALA A 83 -1.83 9.36 24.32
C ALA A 83 -1.77 8.10 23.44
N ILE A 84 -2.85 7.32 23.40
CA ILE A 84 -3.01 6.17 22.49
C ILE A 84 -2.95 6.64 21.04
N ASP A 85 -3.68 7.70 20.67
CA ASP A 85 -3.70 8.18 19.28
C ASP A 85 -2.36 8.77 18.83
N ARG A 86 -1.61 9.42 19.74
CA ARG A 86 -0.24 9.85 19.45
C ARG A 86 0.69 8.65 19.24
N LEU A 87 0.66 7.70 20.18
CA LEU A 87 1.50 6.50 20.10
C LEU A 87 1.16 5.65 18.87
N ALA A 88 -0.11 5.57 18.49
CA ALA A 88 -0.56 4.86 17.31
C ALA A 88 -0.04 5.50 16.03
N ARG A 89 -0.03 6.83 15.93
CA ARG A 89 0.55 7.53 14.76
C ARG A 89 2.05 7.27 14.65
N GLU A 90 2.79 7.43 15.75
CA GLU A 90 4.24 7.18 15.78
C GLU A 90 4.54 5.72 15.41
N ALA A 91 3.88 4.77 16.06
CA ALA A 91 4.09 3.35 15.79
C ALA A 91 3.68 2.95 14.37
N PHE A 92 2.59 3.51 13.84
CA PHE A 92 2.15 3.25 12.47
C PHE A 92 3.18 3.74 11.44
N SER A 93 3.69 4.95 11.60
CA SER A 93 4.75 5.49 10.73
C SER A 93 6.01 4.63 10.79
N ASP A 94 6.49 4.30 11.99
CA ASP A 94 7.71 3.49 12.16
C ASP A 94 7.58 2.09 11.55
N VAL A 95 6.46 1.42 11.80
CA VAL A 95 6.17 0.09 11.23
C VAL A 95 6.05 0.18 9.72
N GLY A 96 5.38 1.22 9.21
CA GLY A 96 5.24 1.48 7.78
C GLY A 96 6.60 1.64 7.10
N ASP A 97 7.49 2.47 7.65
CA ASP A 97 8.83 2.70 7.14
C ASP A 97 9.66 1.42 7.11
N GLN A 98 9.61 0.61 8.18
CA GLN A 98 10.34 -0.66 8.22
C GLN A 98 9.81 -1.67 7.20
N LEU A 99 8.48 -1.75 7.04
CA LEU A 99 7.85 -2.64 6.07
C LEU A 99 8.13 -2.21 4.63
N GLN A 100 8.13 -0.90 4.37
CA GLN A 100 8.50 -0.33 3.08
C GLN A 100 9.96 -0.65 2.75
N LYS A 101 10.90 -0.35 3.65
CA LYS A 101 12.32 -0.69 3.48
C LYS A 101 12.53 -2.17 3.21
N ARG A 102 11.86 -3.04 3.97
CA ARG A 102 11.92 -4.50 3.75
C ARG A 102 11.44 -4.89 2.35
N ARG A 103 10.37 -4.26 1.85
CA ARG A 103 9.84 -4.52 0.50
C ARG A 103 10.78 -3.99 -0.59
N GLU A 104 11.39 -2.84 -0.38
CA GLU A 104 12.41 -2.28 -1.29
C GLU A 104 13.65 -3.17 -1.35
N GLU A 105 14.12 -3.68 -0.21
CA GLU A 105 15.23 -4.64 -0.14
C GLU A 105 14.88 -5.96 -0.84
N ASP A 106 13.68 -6.49 -0.60
CA ASP A 106 13.20 -7.71 -1.27
C ASP A 106 13.10 -7.54 -2.79
N PHE A 107 12.65 -6.36 -3.24
CA PHE A 107 12.64 -5.98 -4.64
C PHE A 107 14.06 -5.95 -5.20
N LYS A 108 14.99 -5.18 -4.60
CA LYS A 108 16.39 -5.12 -5.02
C LYS A 108 17.05 -6.52 -5.06
N TYR A 109 16.73 -7.37 -4.08
CA TYR A 109 17.24 -8.74 -4.01
C TYR A 109 16.75 -9.62 -5.17
N THR A 110 15.51 -9.42 -5.63
CA THR A 110 14.86 -10.27 -6.65
C THR A 110 14.94 -9.68 -8.06
N PHE A 111 15.13 -8.37 -8.19
CA PHE A 111 14.94 -7.60 -9.43
C PHE A 111 15.80 -8.07 -10.60
N LEU A 112 17.04 -8.51 -10.35
CA LEU A 112 18.01 -8.74 -11.40
C LEU A 112 17.86 -10.08 -12.14
N GLY A 113 16.97 -10.97 -11.68
CA GLY A 113 16.70 -12.23 -12.35
C GLY A 113 17.97 -13.04 -12.64
N HIS A 114 18.43 -12.99 -13.89
CA HIS A 114 19.62 -13.69 -14.41
C HIS A 114 20.89 -12.83 -14.50
N LEU A 115 20.78 -11.50 -14.32
CA LEU A 115 21.94 -10.62 -14.36
C LEU A 115 22.77 -10.79 -13.08
N PRO A 116 24.10 -10.99 -13.18
CA PRO A 116 24.94 -11.08 -12.01
C PRO A 116 24.80 -9.82 -11.13
N ARG A 117 24.68 -10.02 -9.81
CA ARG A 117 24.55 -8.94 -8.83
C ARG A 117 25.71 -7.96 -8.87
N ASP A 118 26.88 -8.45 -9.27
CA ASP A 118 28.11 -7.67 -9.43
C ASP A 118 28.37 -7.23 -10.88
N THR A 119 27.32 -6.98 -11.65
CA THR A 119 27.47 -6.32 -12.95
C THR A 119 27.62 -4.82 -12.79
N LYS A 120 28.42 -4.21 -13.67
CA LYS A 120 28.59 -2.76 -13.75
C LYS A 120 27.27 -2.00 -13.95
N ILE A 121 26.28 -2.67 -14.55
CA ILE A 121 24.89 -2.22 -14.69
C ILE A 121 24.25 -1.92 -13.32
N VAL A 122 24.48 -2.78 -12.33
CA VAL A 122 23.90 -2.63 -10.98
C VAL A 122 24.63 -1.56 -10.17
N ARG A 123 25.92 -1.37 -10.43
CA ARG A 123 26.77 -0.37 -9.77
C ARG A 123 26.66 1.02 -10.39
N ASN A 124 25.87 1.17 -11.46
CA ASN A 124 25.79 2.40 -12.26
C ASN A 124 27.18 2.90 -12.72
N GLU A 125 28.16 2.01 -12.89
CA GLU A 125 29.54 2.39 -13.21
C GLU A 125 29.73 2.72 -14.69
N ASP A 126 28.90 2.12 -15.56
CA ASP A 126 28.94 2.30 -17.01
C ASP A 126 27.64 2.99 -17.51
N ASP A 127 27.12 4.00 -16.80
CA ASP A 127 25.98 4.78 -17.32
C ASP A 127 26.44 5.62 -18.53
N PRO A 128 25.95 5.37 -19.75
CA PRO A 128 26.38 6.12 -20.94
C PRO A 128 26.11 7.63 -20.85
N ALA A 129 25.17 8.04 -19.98
CA ALA A 129 24.87 9.44 -19.76
C ALA A 129 25.96 10.19 -18.98
N TYR A 130 26.95 9.50 -18.40
CA TYR A 130 28.11 10.17 -17.78
C TYR A 130 29.09 10.72 -18.82
N GLU A 131 29.24 10.03 -19.95
CA GLU A 131 30.14 10.44 -21.03
C GLU A 131 29.42 11.30 -22.09
N ASP A 132 28.15 11.00 -22.38
CA ASP A 132 27.36 11.75 -23.37
C ASP A 132 26.49 12.84 -22.73
N LYS A 133 26.94 14.10 -22.85
CA LYS A 133 26.21 15.29 -22.38
C LYS A 133 24.86 15.49 -23.08
N SER A 134 24.72 15.13 -24.35
CA SER A 134 23.45 15.26 -25.08
C SER A 134 22.41 14.30 -24.49
N LEU A 135 22.84 13.05 -24.25
CA LEU A 135 22.02 12.04 -23.59
C LEU A 135 21.64 12.48 -22.17
N GLN A 136 22.60 12.99 -21.39
CA GLN A 136 22.35 13.50 -20.04
C GLN A 136 21.27 14.59 -20.02
N LEU A 137 21.41 15.62 -20.88
CA LEU A 137 20.42 16.69 -21.00
C LEU A 137 19.05 16.15 -21.40
N LYS A 138 18.99 15.16 -22.29
CA LYS A 138 17.73 14.55 -22.68
C LYS A 138 17.08 13.77 -21.53
N LEU A 139 17.86 13.05 -20.73
CA LEU A 139 17.36 12.35 -19.54
C LEU A 139 16.85 13.32 -18.48
N GLU A 140 17.51 14.46 -18.29
CA GLU A 140 17.03 15.52 -17.40
C GLU A 140 15.70 16.13 -17.86
N GLU A 141 15.56 16.39 -19.17
CA GLU A 141 14.30 16.84 -19.76
C GLU A 141 13.21 15.78 -19.57
N ASN A 142 13.50 14.51 -19.89
CA ASN A 142 12.58 13.39 -19.71
C ASN A 142 12.14 13.24 -18.25
N LYS A 143 13.03 13.47 -17.28
CA LYS A 143 12.71 13.47 -15.84
C LYS A 143 11.74 14.59 -15.47
N LYS A 144 11.91 15.80 -16.02
CA LYS A 144 10.97 16.92 -15.83
C LYS A 144 9.60 16.60 -16.40
N VAL A 145 9.55 16.13 -17.65
CA VAL A 145 8.30 15.75 -18.33
C VAL A 145 7.57 14.62 -17.58
N SER A 146 8.31 13.60 -17.12
CA SER A 146 7.74 12.47 -16.39
C SER A 146 7.07 12.91 -15.08
N ARG A 147 7.71 13.82 -14.33
CA ARG A 147 7.12 14.37 -13.10
C ARG A 147 5.84 15.15 -13.38
N ILE A 148 5.82 15.98 -14.41
CA ILE A 148 4.62 16.74 -14.82
C ILE A 148 3.48 15.77 -15.18
N ARG A 149 3.77 14.73 -15.98
CA ARG A 149 2.75 13.75 -16.39
C ARG A 149 2.20 12.95 -15.21
N LEU A 150 3.05 12.54 -14.27
CA LEU A 150 2.61 11.83 -13.06
C LEU A 150 1.68 12.71 -12.21
N ASN A 151 2.06 13.96 -11.97
CA ASN A 151 1.24 14.91 -11.20
C ASN A 151 -0.09 15.19 -11.89
N ALA A 152 -0.09 15.42 -13.21
CA ALA A 152 -1.30 15.68 -13.98
C ALA A 152 -2.32 14.52 -13.89
N VAL A 153 -1.85 13.27 -13.82
CA VAL A 153 -2.75 12.12 -13.59
C VAL A 153 -3.34 12.16 -12.17
N ILE A 154 -2.52 12.42 -11.16
CA ILE A 154 -2.99 12.52 -9.76
C ILE A 154 -4.03 13.64 -9.63
N GLU A 155 -3.72 14.84 -10.11
CA GLU A 155 -4.60 16.01 -10.09
C GLU A 155 -5.93 15.74 -10.81
N LYS A 156 -5.89 15.11 -11.99
CA LYS A 156 -7.10 14.70 -12.71
C LYS A 156 -8.02 13.81 -11.88
N PHE A 157 -7.48 12.92 -11.05
CA PHE A 157 -8.30 12.06 -10.19
C PHE A 157 -8.78 12.77 -8.91
N VAL A 158 -8.01 13.74 -8.39
CA VAL A 158 -8.46 14.63 -7.31
C VAL A 158 -9.67 15.44 -7.79
N GLU A 159 -9.58 16.11 -8.94
CA GLU A 159 -10.68 16.90 -9.51
C GLU A 159 -11.94 16.06 -9.75
N LYS A 160 -11.78 14.82 -10.21
CA LYS A 160 -12.91 13.90 -10.41
C LYS A 160 -13.56 13.50 -9.09
N GLN A 161 -12.77 13.34 -8.03
CA GLN A 161 -13.29 13.04 -6.70
C GLN A 161 -14.09 14.23 -6.16
N ASP A 162 -13.58 15.46 -6.33
CA ASP A 162 -14.25 16.68 -5.89
C ASP A 162 -15.58 16.89 -6.63
N LYS A 163 -15.57 16.76 -7.97
CA LYS A 163 -16.79 16.86 -8.79
C LYS A 163 -17.86 15.83 -8.41
N ARG A 164 -17.43 14.61 -8.10
CA ARG A 164 -18.36 13.55 -7.63
C ARG A 164 -18.89 13.84 -6.23
N GLY A 165 -18.15 14.56 -5.40
CA GLY A 165 -18.61 15.05 -4.10
C GLY A 165 -19.66 16.15 -4.25
N SER A 166 -19.43 17.11 -5.16
CA SER A 166 -20.39 18.18 -5.45
C SER A 166 -21.66 17.67 -6.12
N ASP A 167 -21.58 16.75 -7.09
CA ASP A 167 -22.78 16.17 -7.74
C ASP A 167 -23.67 15.40 -6.73
N LYS A 168 -23.05 14.75 -5.74
CA LYS A 168 -23.78 14.08 -4.65
C LYS A 168 -24.44 15.10 -3.70
N MET A 169 -23.75 16.19 -3.37
CA MET A 169 -24.32 17.26 -2.56
C MET A 169 -25.46 17.99 -3.29
N GLU A 170 -25.35 18.23 -4.60
CA GLU A 170 -26.41 18.84 -5.41
C GLU A 170 -27.65 17.94 -5.52
N LEU A 171 -27.46 16.63 -5.67
CA LEU A 171 -28.57 15.66 -5.66
C LEU A 171 -29.26 15.61 -4.28
N GLU A 172 -28.51 15.61 -3.18
CA GLU A 172 -29.08 15.65 -1.82
C GLU A 172 -29.78 16.98 -1.50
N HIS A 173 -29.25 18.11 -1.99
CA HIS A 173 -29.86 19.43 -1.83
C HIS A 173 -31.15 19.57 -2.66
N SER A 174 -31.19 19.01 -3.87
CA SER A 174 -32.41 18.97 -4.70
C SER A 174 -33.49 18.01 -4.14
N ALA A 175 -33.08 16.89 -3.52
CA ALA A 175 -33.98 15.94 -2.88
C ALA A 175 -34.57 16.44 -1.54
N GLY A 176 -33.95 17.47 -0.93
CA GLY A 176 -34.45 18.15 0.26
C GLY A 176 -35.50 19.24 -0.02
N ASN A 177 -35.73 19.61 -1.28
CA ASN A 177 -36.68 20.68 -1.62
C ASN A 177 -38.10 20.10 -1.81
N PRO A 178 -39.06 20.39 -0.91
CA PRO A 178 -40.40 19.80 -0.95
C PRO A 178 -41.19 20.14 -2.22
N PHE A 179 -40.86 21.23 -2.92
CA PHE A 179 -41.48 21.57 -4.20
C PHE A 179 -41.12 20.61 -5.35
N ILE A 180 -39.90 20.06 -5.35
CA ILE A 180 -39.44 19.15 -6.41
C ILE A 180 -39.95 17.72 -6.16
N LYS A 181 -40.12 17.30 -4.89
CA LYS A 181 -40.79 16.03 -4.56
C LYS A 181 -42.21 15.99 -5.11
N GLN A 182 -42.95 17.08 -4.98
CA GLN A 182 -44.32 17.17 -5.47
C GLN A 182 -44.40 17.13 -7.01
N ALA A 183 -43.44 17.74 -7.70
CA ALA A 183 -43.32 17.66 -9.16
C ALA A 183 -42.99 16.24 -9.66
N PHE A 184 -42.14 15.49 -8.94
CA PHE A 184 -41.82 14.10 -9.28
C PHE A 184 -43.00 13.14 -8.98
N GLU A 185 -43.71 13.34 -7.87
CA GLU A 185 -44.83 12.49 -7.45
C GLU A 185 -46.07 12.67 -8.36
N VAL A 186 -46.30 13.89 -8.85
CA VAL A 186 -47.35 14.18 -9.86
C VAL A 186 -47.02 13.52 -11.20
N LYS A 187 -45.74 13.49 -11.60
CA LYS A 187 -45.32 12.90 -12.88
C LYS A 187 -45.43 11.37 -12.90
N ILE A 188 -45.27 10.71 -11.74
CA ILE A 188 -45.45 9.26 -11.60
C ILE A 188 -46.95 8.89 -11.58
N LYS A 189 -47.83 9.70 -10.95
CA LYS A 189 -49.28 9.45 -10.95
C LYS A 189 -49.94 9.74 -12.31
N GLY A 190 -49.45 10.73 -13.07
CA GLY A 190 -49.95 11.01 -14.42
C GLY A 190 -49.64 9.92 -15.45
N ALA A 191 -48.56 9.17 -15.28
CA ALA A 191 -48.18 8.08 -16.19
C ALA A 191 -49.01 6.80 -16.00
N SER A 192 -49.64 6.61 -14.83
CA SER A 192 -50.49 5.44 -14.54
C SER A 192 -51.95 5.59 -14.98
N LEU A 193 -52.39 6.81 -15.31
CA LEU A 193 -53.77 7.09 -15.77
C LEU A 193 -53.92 7.09 -17.30
N SER A 194 -52.82 6.93 -18.04
CA SER A 194 -52.84 6.85 -19.51
C SER A 194 -52.71 5.40 -20.04
N ALA A 195 -52.81 4.41 -19.16
CA ALA A 195 -52.64 2.98 -19.47
C ALA A 195 -53.84 2.11 -19.04
N MET A 196 -55.05 2.69 -19.06
CA MET A 196 -56.32 1.95 -19.05
C MET A 196 -57.22 2.46 -20.16
#